data_AF-A0A3M6UMA5-F1
#
_entry.id   AF-A0A3M6UMA5-F1
#
_cell.length_a   1.000
_cell.length_b   1.000
_cell.length_c   1.000
_cell.angle_alpha   90.00
_cell.angle_beta   90.00
_cell.angle_gamma   90.00
#
_symmetry.space_group_name_H-M   'P 1'
#
loop_
_entity.id
_entity.type
_entity.pdbx_description
1 polymer ?
#
loop_
_entity_poly.entity_id
_entity_poly.type
_entity_poly.pdbx_seq_one_letter_code
_entity_poly.pdbx_strand_id
1 'polypeptide(L)'
;MAAYYPHNTSQQQQNDMAGFVKIFSKFYPCEDCASHLRERLQTHPHDISNRYSFCQWMCHVLNEVNKRLGKKEFDYSKVDERWLDGWKDGSCD
;
A
#
# COMPACT_ATOMS: atom_id res chain seq x y z
N MET A 1 -7.27 3.51 2.56
CA MET A 1 -7.75 2.11 2.43
C MET A 1 -6.97 1.19 3.35
N ALA A 2 -5.68 0.93 3.11
CA ALA A 2 -4.89 0.01 3.93
C ALA A 2 -4.92 0.33 5.44
N ALA A 3 -4.80 1.61 5.80
CA ALA A 3 -4.88 2.08 7.18
C ALA A 3 -6.15 1.67 7.94
N TYR A 4 -7.26 1.44 7.25
CA TYR A 4 -8.55 1.02 7.80
C TYR A 4 -8.90 -0.45 7.49
N TYR A 5 -7.94 -1.20 6.93
CA TYR A 5 -8.11 -2.62 6.71
C TYR A 5 -8.27 -3.34 8.06
N PRO A 6 -9.09 -4.41 8.18
CA PRO A 6 -9.31 -5.06 9.46
C PRO A 6 -8.02 -5.61 10.09
N HIS A 7 -7.93 -5.55 11.43
CA HIS A 7 -6.87 -6.23 12.16
C HIS A 7 -6.98 -7.75 12.02
N ASN A 8 -8.20 -8.28 12.16
CA ASN A 8 -8.53 -9.68 11.93
C ASN A 8 -9.29 -9.79 10.62
N THR A 9 -8.64 -10.31 9.57
CA THR A 9 -9.21 -10.36 8.22
C THR A 9 -9.80 -11.74 7.96
N SER A 10 -11.00 -11.79 7.39
CA SER A 10 -11.56 -13.05 6.88
C SER A 10 -10.87 -13.44 5.57
N GLN A 11 -10.89 -14.73 5.22
CA GLN A 11 -10.36 -15.19 3.94
C GLN A 11 -11.02 -14.46 2.75
N GLN A 12 -12.31 -14.15 2.85
CA GLN A 12 -13.02 -13.39 1.83
C GLN A 12 -12.46 -11.97 1.70
N GLN A 13 -12.24 -11.26 2.82
CA GLN A 13 -11.68 -9.91 2.80
C GLN A 13 -10.25 -9.88 2.25
N GLN A 14 -9.47 -10.94 2.48
CA GLN A 14 -8.16 -11.10 1.86
C GLN A 14 -8.33 -11.26 0.34
N ASN A 15 -9.14 -12.20 -0.11
CA ASN A 15 -9.38 -12.43 -1.53
C ASN A 15 -9.90 -11.18 -2.25
N ASP A 16 -10.80 -10.42 -1.62
CA ASP A 16 -11.35 -9.18 -2.16
C ASP A 16 -10.28 -8.10 -2.29
N MET A 17 -9.42 -7.93 -1.28
CA MET A 17 -8.34 -6.94 -1.34
C MET A 17 -7.27 -7.32 -2.37
N ALA A 18 -6.92 -8.61 -2.46
CA ALA A 18 -6.05 -9.13 -3.52
C ALA A 18 -6.61 -8.83 -4.91
N GLY A 19 -7.91 -9.13 -5.09
CA GLY A 19 -8.65 -8.86 -6.32
C GLY A 19 -8.67 -7.38 -6.66
N PHE A 20 -8.95 -6.53 -5.67
CA PHE A 20 -8.96 -5.08 -5.84
C PHE A 20 -7.61 -4.54 -6.32
N VAL A 21 -6.50 -4.91 -5.67
CA VAL A 21 -5.16 -4.45 -6.06
C VAL A 21 -4.81 -4.91 -7.48
N LYS A 22 -5.16 -6.16 -7.83
CA LYS A 22 -4.97 -6.70 -9.18
C LYS A 22 -5.79 -5.95 -10.22
N ILE A 23 -7.05 -5.65 -9.93
CA ILE A 23 -7.94 -4.87 -10.82
C ILE A 23 -7.41 -3.45 -10.98
N PHE A 24 -7.03 -2.79 -9.87
CA PHE A 24 -6.45 -1.45 -9.88
C PHE A 24 -5.23 -1.37 -10.81
N SER A 25 -4.33 -2.36 -10.77
CA SER A 25 -3.15 -2.42 -11.64
C SER A 25 -3.45 -2.52 -13.15
N LYS A 26 -4.68 -2.92 -13.52
CA LYS A 26 -5.14 -2.98 -14.92
C LYS A 26 -5.76 -1.68 -15.40
N PHE A 27 -6.38 -0.92 -14.50
CA PHE A 27 -7.16 0.27 -14.83
C PHE A 27 -6.48 1.58 -14.43
N TYR A 28 -5.30 1.52 -13.82
CA TYR A 28 -4.54 2.72 -13.53
C TYR A 28 -4.14 3.43 -14.85
N PRO A 29 -4.52 4.71 -15.07
CA PRO A 29 -4.54 5.33 -16.40
C PRO A 29 -3.15 5.73 -16.95
N CYS A 30 -2.08 5.47 -16.20
CA CYS A 30 -0.70 5.66 -16.65
C CYS A 30 -0.10 4.29 -17.00
N GLU A 31 0.13 4.02 -18.29
CA GLU A 31 0.60 2.70 -18.76
C GLU A 31 1.93 2.29 -18.13
N ASP A 32 2.93 3.17 -18.13
CA ASP A 32 4.24 2.89 -17.54
C ASP A 32 4.16 2.63 -16.03
N CYS A 33 3.27 3.34 -15.33
CA CYS A 33 3.03 3.18 -13.90
C CYS A 33 2.31 1.85 -13.61
N ALA A 34 1.28 1.55 -14.42
CA ALA A 34 0.46 0.36 -14.29
C ALA A 34 1.25 -0.90 -14.60
N SER A 35 2.07 -0.87 -15.66
CA SER A 35 2.98 -1.95 -16.04
C SER A 35 3.96 -2.29 -14.91
N HIS A 36 4.58 -1.26 -14.32
CA HIS A 36 5.48 -1.42 -13.18
C HIS A 36 4.76 -2.03 -11.95
N LEU A 37 3.54 -1.60 -11.64
CA LEU A 37 2.76 -2.21 -10.55
C LEU A 37 2.42 -3.68 -10.85
N ARG A 38 2.10 -4.02 -12.10
CA ARG A 38 1.81 -5.41 -12.51
C ARG A 38 3.04 -6.30 -12.40
N GLU A 39 4.21 -5.84 -12.83
CA GLU A 39 5.48 -6.55 -12.66
C GLU A 39 5.80 -6.75 -11.18
N ARG A 40 5.58 -5.71 -10.36
CA ARG A 40 5.80 -5.80 -8.92
C ARG A 40 4.91 -6.86 -8.27
N LEU A 41 3.63 -6.90 -8.62
CA LEU A 41 2.68 -7.89 -8.10
C LEU A 41 3.05 -9.33 -8.47
N GLN A 42 3.82 -9.55 -9.54
CA GLN A 42 4.30 -10.88 -9.93
C GLN A 42 5.55 -11.30 -9.16
N THR A 43 6.47 -10.37 -8.94
CA THR A 43 7.77 -10.66 -8.28
C THR A 43 7.67 -10.63 -6.75
N HIS A 44 6.76 -9.83 -6.20
CA HIS A 44 6.57 -9.64 -4.76
C HIS A 44 5.07 -9.55 -4.45
N PRO A 45 4.41 -10.69 -4.19
CA PRO A 45 2.98 -10.70 -3.89
C PRO A 45 2.66 -9.85 -2.65
N HIS A 46 1.46 -9.27 -2.64
CA HIS A 46 0.98 -8.46 -1.52
C HIS A 46 0.71 -9.32 -0.29
N ASP A 47 1.26 -8.91 0.86
CA ASP A 47 0.85 -9.47 2.15
C ASP A 47 -0.40 -8.71 2.64
N ILE A 48 -1.52 -9.40 2.59
CA ILE A 48 -2.84 -8.91 2.98
C ILE A 48 -3.41 -9.68 4.17
N SER A 49 -2.56 -10.41 4.90
CA SER A 49 -3.00 -11.24 6.03
C SER A 49 -3.65 -10.42 7.15
N ASN A 50 -3.24 -9.15 7.31
CA ASN A 50 -3.76 -8.25 8.32
C ASN A 50 -3.48 -6.78 7.94
N ARG A 51 -4.07 -5.84 8.69
CA ARG A 51 -3.87 -4.40 8.52
C ARG A 51 -2.41 -3.97 8.44
N TYR A 52 -1.59 -4.41 9.40
CA TYR A 52 -0.19 -3.98 9.51
C TYR A 52 0.61 -4.43 8.30
N SER A 53 0.54 -5.72 7.96
CA SER A 53 1.18 -6.27 6.77
C SER A 53 0.80 -5.52 5.50
N PHE A 54 -0.49 -5.25 5.32
CA PHE A 54 -0.97 -4.55 4.13
C PHE A 54 -0.52 -3.08 4.07
N CYS A 55 -0.52 -2.38 5.21
CA CYS A 55 -0.01 -1.02 5.32
C CYS A 55 1.48 -0.95 4.96
N GLN A 56 2.28 -1.88 5.50
CA GLN A 56 3.71 -1.94 5.23
C GLN A 56 4.00 -2.29 3.76
N TRP A 57 3.26 -3.24 3.18
CA TRP A 57 3.37 -3.57 1.76
C TRP A 57 3.05 -2.36 0.87
N MET A 58 1.96 -1.63 1.15
CA MET A 58 1.61 -0.40 0.41
C MET A 58 2.70 0.67 0.52
N CYS A 59 3.22 0.91 1.72
CA CYS A 59 4.31 1.87 1.95
C CYS A 59 5.57 1.48 1.16
N HIS A 60 5.87 0.18 1.13
CA HIS A 60 7.02 -0.34 0.41
C HIS A 60 6.89 -0.18 -1.11
N VAL A 61 5.71 -0.45 -1.69
CA VAL A 61 5.42 -0.17 -3.11
C VAL A 61 5.58 1.32 -3.43
N LEU A 62 5.08 2.20 -2.57
CA LEU A 62 5.25 3.65 -2.73
C LEU A 62 6.73 4.07 -2.67
N ASN A 63 7.51 3.47 -1.78
CA ASN A 63 8.94 3.77 -1.65
C ASN A 63 9.77 3.28 -2.83
N GLU A 64 9.41 2.17 -3.46
CA GLU A 64 10.06 1.78 -4.72
C GLU A 64 9.78 2.77 -5.85
N VAL A 65 8.55 3.29 -5.94
CA VAL A 65 8.22 4.36 -6.88
C VAL A 65 9.01 5.63 -6.54
N ASN A 66 9.12 5.98 -5.25
CA ASN A 66 9.95 7.12 -4.82
C ASN A 66 11.40 6.95 -5.29
N LYS A 67 12.00 5.78 -5.02
CA LYS A 67 13.37 5.46 -5.43
C LYS A 67 13.56 5.55 -6.94
N ARG A 68 12.63 4.97 -7.73
CA ARG A 68 12.65 5.04 -9.21
C ARG A 68 12.61 6.48 -9.72
N LEU A 69 11.90 7.37 -9.02
CA LEU A 69 11.75 8.78 -9.36
C LEU A 69 12.80 9.69 -8.70
N GLY A 70 13.79 9.15 -8.00
CA GLY A 70 14.81 9.95 -7.29
C GLY A 70 14.27 10.75 -6.11
N LYS A 71 13.14 10.35 -5.53
CA LYS A 71 12.52 10.95 -4.35
C LYS A 71 13.03 10.29 -3.06
N LYS A 72 12.94 11.01 -1.94
CA LYS A 72 13.25 10.46 -0.62
C LYS A 72 12.27 9.33 -0.27
N GLU A 73 12.77 8.31 0.39
CA GLU A 73 11.93 7.29 0.99
C GLU A 73 11.12 7.86 2.15
N PHE A 74 9.88 7.41 2.27
CA PHE A 74 9.01 7.66 3.40
C PHE A 74 9.34 6.70 4.54
N ASP A 75 9.32 7.19 5.77
CA ASP A 75 9.58 6.41 6.98
C ASP A 75 8.42 5.42 7.25
N TYR A 76 8.73 4.12 7.13
CA TYR A 76 7.79 3.01 7.38
C TYR A 76 7.14 3.04 8.77
N SER A 77 7.80 3.63 9.76
CA SER A 77 7.27 3.75 11.13
C SER A 77 6.17 4.82 11.25
N LYS A 78 6.03 5.70 10.26
CA LYS A 78 5.12 6.84 10.24
C LYS A 78 3.82 6.59 9.46
N VAL A 79 3.58 5.36 9.01
CA VAL A 79 2.43 5.03 8.16
C VAL A 79 1.10 5.29 8.88
N ASP A 80 0.97 4.92 10.15
CA ASP A 80 -0.28 5.14 10.91
C ASP A 80 -0.48 6.63 11.25
N GLU A 81 0.58 7.33 11.70
CA GLU A 81 0.52 8.79 11.91
C GLU A 81 0.08 9.52 10.64
N ARG A 82 0.60 9.11 9.48
CA ARG A 82 0.33 9.78 8.21
C ARG A 82 -1.07 9.48 7.65
N TRP A 83 -1.57 8.25 7.82
CA TRP A 83 -2.75 7.77 7.07
C TRP A 83 -3.93 7.32 7.93
N LEU A 84 -3.80 7.34 9.26
CA LEU A 84 -4.85 6.94 10.21
C LEU A 84 -5.03 7.96 11.33
N ASP A 85 -4.00 8.17 12.14
CA ASP A 85 -4.13 8.78 13.47
C ASP A 85 -3.87 10.29 13.49
N GLY A 86 -3.15 10.81 12.48
CA GLY A 86 -2.57 12.16 12.54
C GLY A 86 -1.19 12.16 13.19
N TRP A 87 -0.45 13.27 13.00
CA TRP A 87 0.88 13.40 13.58
C TRP A 87 0.83 13.56 15.10
N LYS A 88 1.78 12.92 15.80
CA LYS A 88 1.87 12.94 17.27
C LYS A 88 2.08 14.33 17.87
N ASP A 89 2.47 15.32 17.07
CA ASP A 89 2.66 16.70 17.52
C ASP A 89 1.35 17.53 17.49
N GLY A 90 0.22 16.92 17.10
CA GLY A 90 -1.08 17.59 17.05
C GLY A 90 -1.25 18.52 15.85
N SER A 91 -0.34 18.51 14.88
CA SER A 91 -0.41 19.39 13.69
C SER A 91 -1.57 19.07 12.73
N CYS A 92 -2.35 18.03 12.99
CA CYS A 92 -3.53 17.63 12.24
C CYS A 92 -4.85 17.77 13.03
N ASP A 93 -4.78 18.32 14.24
CA ASP A 93 -5.96 18.63 15.07
C ASP A 93 -6.64 19.94 14.66
#